data_AF-A0A3D4S076-F1
#
_entry.id   AF-A0A3D4S076-F1
#
_cell.length_a   1.000
_cell.length_b   1.000
_cell.length_c   1.000
_cell.angle_alpha   90.00
_cell.angle_beta   90.00
_cell.angle_gamma   90.00
#
_symmetry.space_group_name_H-M   'P 1'
#
loop_
_entity.id
_entity.type
_entity.pdbx_description
1 polymer ?
#
loop_
_entity_poly.entity_id
_entity_poly.type
_entity_poly.pdbx_seq_one_letter_code
_entity_poly.pdbx_strand_id
1 'polypeptide(L)' 'MDVSFSEDANRTRKGHAPENYAILRHIALNILRKDTTSKKSIKLKRLRAGWDTDYLEQLLDVLQAA' A
#
# COMPACT_ATOMS: atom_id res chain seq x y z
N MET A 1 -9.95 -10.94 -2.02
CA MET A 1 -9.43 -10.98 -0.64
C MET A 1 -7.95 -10.71 -0.69
N ASP A 2 -7.58 -9.49 -0.30
CA ASP A 2 -6.23 -8.97 -0.40
C ASP A 2 -5.42 -9.44 0.83
N VAL A 3 -4.86 -10.65 0.72
CA VAL A 3 -4.02 -11.29 1.75
C VAL A 3 -2.79 -10.45 2.09
N SER A 4 -2.41 -9.54 1.20
CA SER A 4 -1.30 -8.63 1.33
C SER A 4 -1.45 -7.75 2.57
N PHE A 5 -2.64 -7.20 2.83
CA PHE A 5 -2.93 -6.21 3.88
C PHE A 5 -3.68 -6.75 5.09
N SER A 6 -3.74 -8.08 5.26
CA SER A 6 -4.47 -8.73 6.37
C SER A 6 -5.89 -8.19 6.49
N GLU A 7 -6.59 -8.07 5.35
CA GLU A 7 -7.97 -7.59 5.26
C GLU A 7 -8.91 -8.33 6.23
N ASP A 8 -8.67 -9.63 6.42
CA ASP A 8 -9.46 -10.52 7.27
C ASP A 8 -9.38 -10.19 8.77
N ALA A 9 -8.32 -9.51 9.21
CA ALA A 9 -8.15 -9.12 10.62
C ALA A 9 -8.77 -7.75 10.95
N ASN A 10 -9.27 -7.01 9.95
CA ASN A 10 -9.74 -5.65 10.16
C ASN A 10 -11.16 -5.63 10.75
N ARG A 11 -11.27 -5.39 12.07
CA ARG A 11 -12.54 -5.33 12.83
C ARG A 11 -13.31 -4.01 12.67
N THR A 12 -12.90 -3.09 11.80
CA THR A 12 -13.67 -1.86 11.53
C THR A 12 -14.98 -2.19 10.80
N ARG A 13 -16.04 -2.52 11.55
CA ARG A 13 -17.41 -2.78 11.07
C ARG A 13 -18.35 -1.60 11.32
N LYS A 14 -17.87 -0.35 11.19
CA LYS A 14 -18.70 0.84 11.46
C LYS A 14 -18.59 1.86 10.32
N GLY A 15 -19.74 2.21 9.75
CA GLY A 15 -19.87 3.23 8.69
C GLY A 15 -19.13 2.88 7.39
N HIS A 16 -18.59 3.91 6.73
CA HIS A 16 -17.82 3.81 5.47
C HIS A 16 -16.34 3.38 5.65
N ALA A 17 -15.93 3.03 6.87
CA ALA A 17 -14.56 2.62 7.16
C ALA A 17 -14.06 1.42 6.30
N PRO A 18 -14.85 0.37 6.03
CA PRO A 18 -14.40 -0.75 5.19
C PRO A 18 -14.11 -0.31 3.76
N GLU A 19 -14.97 0.52 3.19
CA GLU A 19 -14.90 1.00 1.80
C GLU A 19 -13.73 1.97 1.62
N ASN A 20 -13.59 2.95 2.51
CA ASN A 20 -12.46 3.87 2.51
C ASN A 20 -11.13 3.11 2.65
N TYR A 21 -11.09 2.08 3.49
CA TYR A 21 -9.89 1.27 3.65
C TYR A 21 -9.60 0.43 2.40
N ALA A 22 -10.63 -0.12 1.75
CA ALA A 22 -10.45 -0.83 0.48
C ALA A 22 -9.84 0.09 -0.60
N ILE A 23 -10.35 1.33 -0.72
CA ILE A 23 -9.81 2.34 -1.64
C ILE A 23 -8.34 2.64 -1.31
N LEU A 24 -8.01 2.89 -0.04
CA LEU A 24 -6.63 3.15 0.39
C LEU A 24 -5.69 1.98 0.09
N ARG A 25 -6.14 0.73 0.30
CA ARG A 25 -5.37 -0.47 -0.05
C ARG A 25 -5.13 -0.55 -1.56
N HIS A 26 -6.15 -0.28 -2.37
CA HIS A 26 -6.02 -0.28 -3.83
C HIS A 26 -5.03 0.79 -4.31
N ILE A 27 -5.07 1.99 -3.75
CA ILE A 27 -4.12 3.06 -4.06
C ILE A 27 -2.70 2.61 -3.69
N ALA A 28 -2.49 2.12 -2.47
CA ALA A 28 -1.17 1.65 -2.02
C ALA A 28 -0.64 0.49 -2.88
N LEU A 29 -1.50 -0.46 -3.26
CA LEU A 29 -1.12 -1.58 -4.12
C LEU A 29 -0.72 -1.10 -5.52
N ASN A 30 -1.44 -0.13 -6.08
CA ASN A 30 -1.14 0.44 -7.39
C ASN A 30 0.21 1.18 -7.38
N ILE A 31 0.52 1.93 -6.33
CA ILE A 31 1.84 2.57 -6.16
C ILE A 31 2.95 1.52 -6.12
N LEU A 32 2.80 0.49 -5.28
CA LEU A 32 3.81 -0.57 -5.11
C LEU A 32 4.01 -1.40 -6.39
N ARG A 33 2.98 -1.51 -7.24
CA ARG A 33 3.05 -2.14 -8.56
C ARG A 33 3.72 -1.24 -9.60
N LYS A 34 3.46 0.08 -9.56
CA LYS A 34 4.11 1.06 -10.45
C LYS A 34 5.57 1.28 -10.11
N ASP A 35 5.98 1.03 -8.87
CA ASP A 35 7.38 1.10 -8.48
C ASP A 35 8.23 0.09 -9.26
N THR A 36 9.08 0.58 -10.15
CA THR A 36 10.06 -0.22 -10.90
C THR A 36 11.43 -0.26 -10.23
N THR A 37 11.64 0.53 -9.17
CA THR A 37 12.93 0.71 -8.49
C THR A 37 13.37 -0.55 -7.76
N SER A 38 12.42 -1.33 -7.25
CA SER A 38 12.70 -2.59 -6.57
C SER A 38 12.05 -3.77 -7.29
N LYS A 39 12.84 -4.79 -7.66
CA LYS A 39 12.36 -6.08 -8.18
C LYS A 39 11.80 -7.01 -7.08
N LYS A 40 11.64 -6.50 -5.86
CA LYS A 40 11.17 -7.26 -4.69
C LYS A 40 9.66 -7.46 -4.74
N SER A 41 9.16 -8.51 -4.08
CA SER A 41 7.72 -8.76 -3.94
C SER A 41 7.03 -7.61 -3.20
N ILE A 42 5.74 -7.38 -3.49
CA ILE A 42 4.91 -6.30 -2.92
C ILE A 42 4.98 -6.28 -1.38
N LYS A 43 4.94 -7.44 -0.72
CA LYS A 43 5.07 -7.57 0.74
C LYS A 43 6.38 -6.97 1.26
N LEU A 44 7.48 -7.23 0.56
CA LEU A 44 8.82 -6.81 0.97
C LEU A 44 9.04 -5.31 0.67
N LYS A 45 8.47 -4.79 -0.42
CA LYS A 45 8.42 -3.35 -0.69
C LYS A 45 7.65 -2.60 0.39
N ARG A 46 6.48 -3.12 0.79
CA ARG A 46 5.70 -2.53 1.89
C ARG A 46 6.46 -2.53 3.21
N LEU A 47 7.12 -3.64 3.54
CA LEU A 47 7.97 -3.72 4.74
C LEU A 47 9.10 -2.70 4.68
N ARG A 48 9.77 -2.58 3.53
CA ARG A 48 10.82 -1.59 3.32
C ARG A 48 10.30 -0.17 3.50
N ALA A 49 9.16 0.17 2.90
CA ALA A 49 8.54 1.49 3.06
C ALA A 49 8.14 1.81 4.52
N GLY A 50 7.99 0.79 5.37
CA GLY A 50 7.76 0.98 6.80
C GLY A 50 9.03 1.23 7.62
N TRP A 51 10.21 0.93 7.07
CA TRP A 51 11.51 1.06 7.77
C TRP A 51 12.44 2.11 7.15
N ASP A 52 12.27 2.40 5.87
CA ASP A 52 13.10 3.26 5.04
C ASP A 52 12.22 4.42 4.56
N THR A 53 12.38 5.58 5.21
CA THR A 53 11.54 6.76 4.96
C THR A 53 11.87 7.38 3.60
N ASP A 54 13.13 7.33 3.15
CA ASP A 54 13.55 7.81 1.83
C ASP A 54 12.87 6.99 0.72
N TYR A 55 12.79 5.67 0.91
CA TYR A 55 12.05 4.80 -0.01
C TYR A 55 10.53 5.06 0.03
N LEU A 56 9.97 5.43 1.18
CA LEU A 56 8.56 5.84 1.28
C LEU A 56 8.30 7.14 0.51
N GLU A 57 9.16 8.14 0.65
CA GLU A 57 9.06 9.41 -0.09
C GLU A 57 9.13 9.16 -1.60
N GLN A 58 10.07 8.35 -2.06
CA GLN A 58 10.15 7.94 -3.47
C GLN A 58 8.87 7.27 -3.96
N LEU A 59 8.25 6.40 -3.16
CA LEU A 59 6.99 5.76 -3.51
C LEU A 59 5.84 6.77 -3.57
N LEU A 60 5.82 7.77 -2.69
CA LEU A 60 4.78 8.80 -2.68
C LEU A 60 4.95 9.80 -3.84
N ASP A 61 6.17 10.09 -4.26
CA ASP A 61 6.44 10.93 -5.44
C ASP A 61 5.88 10.31 -6.74
N VAL A 62 5.87 8.96 -6.84
CA VAL A 62 5.22 8.26 -7.96
C VAL A 62 3.72 8.58 -8.05
N LEU A 63 3.09 9.02 -6.96
CA LEU A 63 1.69 9.44 -6.96
C LEU A 63 1.48 10.84 -7.56
N GLN A 64 2.47 11.74 -7.45
CA GLN A 64 2.37 13.11 -7.99
C GLN A 64 2.62 13.17 -9.50
N ALA A 65 3.26 12.15 -10.07
CA ALA A 65 3.55 12.05 -11.50
C ALA A 65 2.39 11.45 -12.33
N ALA A 66 1.20 11.28 -11.74
CA ALA A 66 0.03 10.65 -12.37
C ALA A 66 -1.08 11.66 -12.70
#